data_AF-A0A3N2S279-F1
#
_entry.id   AF-A0A3N2S279-F1
#
_cell.length_a   1.000
_cell.length_b   1.000
_cell.length_c   1.000
_cell.angle_alpha   90.00
_cell.angle_beta   90.00
_cell.angle_gamma   90.00
#
_symmetry.space_group_name_H-M   'P 1'
#
loop_
_entity.id
_entity.type
_entity.pdbx_description
1 polymer ?
#
loop_
_entity_poly.entity_id
_entity_poly.type
_entity_poly.pdbx_seq_one_letter_code
_entity_poly.pdbx_strand_id
1 'polypeptide(L)'
;MIEYIKSLPGNIHDHFAAMTTFIFILTICKIALPFVGYLINRVLEYKSYKRFSEVEGMSDERAREIAREIWRPKTKLPKWFLKIKNKLLKNQ
;
A
#
# COMPACT_ATOMS: atom_id res chain seq x y z
N MET A 1 22.13 24.18 16.98
CA MET A 1 21.87 24.90 15.71
C MET A 1 23.13 25.55 15.14
N ILE A 2 23.85 26.38 15.91
CA ILE A 2 25.09 27.03 15.43
C ILE A 2 26.22 26.02 15.15
N GLU A 3 26.35 24.95 15.95
CA GLU A 3 27.30 23.87 15.71
C GLU A 3 27.00 23.06 14.44
N TYR A 4 25.71 22.82 14.14
CA TYR A 4 25.28 22.13 12.90
C TYR A 4 25.62 22.96 11.65
N ILE A 5 25.53 24.29 11.74
CA ILE A 5 25.92 25.22 10.66
C ILE A 5 27.45 25.25 10.49
N LYS A 6 28.22 25.11 11.58
CA LYS A 6 29.68 25.04 11.53
C LYS A 6 30.23 23.70 11.03
N SER A 7 29.50 22.58 11.19
CA SER A 7 29.89 21.25 10.71
C SER A 7 29.50 20.98 9.25
N LEU A 8 28.55 21.74 8.70
CA LEU A 8 28.08 21.64 7.32
C LEU A 8 29.20 21.65 6.26
N PRO A 9 30.21 22.56 6.28
CA PRO A 9 31.24 22.58 5.25
C PRO A 9 32.14 21.34 5.22
N GLY A 10 32.33 20.65 6.35
CA GLY A 10 33.19 19.46 6.44
C GLY A 10 32.50 18.16 6.03
N ASN A 11 31.20 18.03 6.35
CA ASN A 11 30.42 16.79 6.18
C ASN A 11 29.15 17.01 5.31
N ILE A 12 29.16 18.00 4.42
CA ILE A 12 28.03 18.31 3.52
C ILE A 12 27.59 17.07 2.74
N HIS A 13 28.55 16.27 2.26
CA HIS A 13 28.27 15.06 1.49
C HIS A 13 27.47 14.05 2.32
N ASP A 14 27.83 13.86 3.59
CA ASP A 14 27.17 12.91 4.49
C ASP A 14 25.77 13.39 4.87
N HIS A 15 25.58 14.71 5.06
CA HIS A 15 24.25 15.28 5.29
C HIS A 15 23.35 15.15 4.06
N PHE A 16 23.87 15.36 2.85
CA PHE A 16 23.13 15.12 1.62
C PHE A 16 22.80 13.63 1.42
N ALA A 17 23.74 12.72 1.71
CA ALA A 17 23.53 11.28 1.65
C ALA A 17 22.46 10.80 2.66
N ALA A 18 22.47 11.35 3.88
CA ALA A 18 21.45 11.06 4.88
C ALA A 18 20.05 11.56 4.46
N MET A 19 19.96 12.79 3.96
CA MET A 19 18.68 13.36 3.49
C MET A 19 18.11 12.60 2.29
N THR A 20 18.96 12.24 1.32
CA THR A 20 18.55 11.46 0.14
C THR A 20 18.12 10.05 0.52
N THR A 21 18.84 9.39 1.44
CA THR A 21 18.46 8.08 1.96
C THR A 21 17.11 8.13 2.67
N PHE A 22 16.88 9.16 3.49
CA PHE A 22 15.59 9.35 4.16
C PHE A 22 14.44 9.52 3.16
N ILE A 23 14.61 10.39 2.16
CA ILE A 23 13.60 10.60 1.10
C ILE A 23 13.38 9.31 0.29
N PHE A 24 14.43 8.56 0.02
CA PHE A 24 14.35 7.29 -0.70
C PHE A 24 13.54 6.25 0.08
N ILE A 25 13.81 6.08 1.38
CA ILE A 25 13.04 5.18 2.26
C ILE A 25 11.57 5.62 2.31
N LEU A 26 11.30 6.91 2.51
CA LEU A 26 9.93 7.44 2.51
C LEU A 26 9.21 7.17 1.19
N THR A 27 9.93 7.25 0.07
CA THR A 27 9.38 6.96 -1.26
C THR A 27 9.04 5.47 -1.40
N ILE A 28 9.92 4.59 -0.95
CA ILE A 28 9.65 3.14 -0.89
C ILE A 28 8.43 2.87 -0.03
N CYS A 29 8.35 3.43 1.19
CA CYS A 29 7.19 3.26 2.07
C CYS A 29 5.90 3.76 1.40
N LYS A 30 5.94 4.92 0.73
CA LYS A 30 4.78 5.47 0.01
C LYS A 30 4.30 4.55 -1.12
N ILE A 31 5.20 3.80 -1.73
CA ILE A 31 4.88 2.81 -2.77
C ILE A 31 4.38 1.51 -2.12
N ALA A 32 5.08 0.99 -1.12
CA ALA A 32 4.84 -0.31 -0.50
C ALA A 32 3.58 -0.36 0.39
N LEU A 33 3.32 0.69 1.19
CA LEU A 33 2.19 0.72 2.13
C LEU A 33 0.83 0.52 1.44
N PRO A 34 0.53 1.16 0.28
CA PRO A 34 -0.67 0.85 -0.49
C PRO A 34 -0.80 -0.63 -0.89
N PHE A 35 0.30 -1.30 -1.26
CA PHE A 35 0.27 -2.73 -1.59
C PHE A 35 -0.01 -3.59 -0.38
N VAL A 36 0.67 -3.30 0.73
CA VAL A 36 0.45 -4.01 2.00
C VAL A 36 -1.00 -3.84 2.45
N GLY A 37 -1.54 -2.61 2.40
CA GLY A 37 -2.94 -2.35 2.71
C GLY A 37 -3.91 -3.10 1.80
N TYR A 38 -3.61 -3.18 0.50
CA TYR A 38 -4.41 -3.97 -0.45
C TYR A 38 -4.39 -5.47 -0.12
N LEU A 39 -3.22 -6.03 0.20
CA LEU A 39 -3.08 -7.43 0.58
C LEU A 39 -3.82 -7.75 1.88
N ILE A 40 -3.68 -6.90 2.90
CA ILE A 40 -4.40 -7.05 4.18
C ILE A 40 -5.91 -7.05 3.93
N ASN A 41 -6.41 -6.08 3.15
CA ASN A 41 -7.82 -6.01 2.80
C ASN A 41 -8.30 -7.27 2.08
N ARG A 42 -7.49 -7.85 1.20
CA ARG A 42 -7.85 -9.10 0.49
C ARG A 42 -7.92 -10.30 1.41
N VAL A 43 -7.00 -10.41 2.37
CA VAL A 43 -6.99 -11.48 3.38
C VAL A 43 -8.21 -11.35 4.29
N LEU A 44 -8.53 -10.13 4.73
CA LEU A 44 -9.67 -9.87 5.59
C LEU A 44 -11.01 -10.05 4.86
N GLU A 45 -11.09 -9.69 3.56
CA GLU A 45 -12.24 -10.01 2.69
C GLU A 45 -12.54 -11.52 2.72
N TYR A 46 -11.52 -12.36 2.51
CA TYR A 46 -11.68 -13.81 2.51
C TYR A 46 -12.09 -14.35 3.88
N LYS A 47 -11.45 -13.86 4.96
CA LYS A 47 -11.75 -14.28 6.33
C LYS A 47 -13.18 -13.90 6.73
N SER A 48 -13.62 -12.70 6.39
CA SER A 48 -14.99 -12.25 6.64
C SER A 48 -16.00 -13.00 5.82
N TYR A 49 -15.73 -13.24 4.53
CA TYR A 49 -16.61 -14.09 3.70
C TYR A 49 -16.83 -15.46 4.35
N LYS A 50 -15.75 -16.14 4.75
CA LYS A 50 -15.86 -17.47 5.38
C LYS A 50 -16.70 -17.42 6.67
N ARG A 51 -16.51 -16.39 7.48
CA ARG A 51 -17.30 -16.19 8.71
C ARG A 51 -18.78 -15.92 8.43
N PHE A 52 -19.09 -15.20 7.35
CA PHE A 52 -20.46 -14.89 6.96
C PHE A 52 -21.16 -16.10 6.31
N SER A 53 -20.44 -16.92 5.53
CA SER A 53 -20.99 -18.15 4.96
C SER A 53 -21.32 -19.22 5.99
N GLU A 54 -20.73 -19.14 7.19
CA GLU A 54 -21.03 -20.03 8.32
C GLU A 54 -22.33 -19.66 9.07
N VAL A 55 -22.96 -18.51 8.75
CA VAL A 55 -24.20 -18.08 9.39
C VAL A 55 -25.40 -18.76 8.74
N GLU A 56 -26.20 -19.46 9.55
CA GLU A 56 -27.40 -20.15 9.11
C GLU A 56 -28.42 -19.18 8.47
N GLY A 57 -28.89 -19.50 7.26
CA GLY A 57 -29.80 -18.65 6.49
C GLY A 57 -29.14 -17.57 5.63
N MET A 58 -27.80 -17.45 5.64
CA MET A 58 -27.08 -16.55 4.75
C MET A 58 -26.72 -17.24 3.42
N SER A 59 -27.13 -16.64 2.29
CA SER A 59 -26.68 -17.14 0.99
C SER A 59 -25.22 -16.77 0.73
N ASP A 60 -24.53 -17.65 0.03
CA ASP A 60 -23.11 -17.55 -0.25
C ASP A 60 -22.75 -16.28 -1.07
N GLU A 61 -23.67 -15.86 -1.93
CA GLU A 61 -23.58 -14.62 -2.71
C GLU A 61 -23.67 -13.38 -1.81
N ARG A 62 -24.60 -13.38 -0.85
CA ARG A 62 -24.80 -12.28 0.09
C ARG A 62 -23.64 -12.14 1.05
N ALA A 63 -23.07 -13.26 1.51
CA ALA A 63 -21.85 -13.29 2.32
C ALA A 63 -20.65 -12.65 1.59
N ARG A 64 -20.49 -12.94 0.28
CA ARG A 64 -19.43 -12.32 -0.55
C ARG A 64 -19.65 -10.83 -0.77
N GLU A 65 -20.90 -10.42 -0.97
CA GLU A 65 -21.23 -9.01 -1.20
C GLU A 65 -20.92 -8.16 0.04
N ILE A 66 -21.36 -8.60 1.21
CA ILE A 66 -21.07 -7.95 2.50
C ILE A 66 -19.57 -7.89 2.76
N ALA A 67 -18.85 -9.00 2.55
CA ALA A 67 -17.40 -9.03 2.74
C ALA A 67 -16.66 -8.07 1.80
N ARG A 68 -17.11 -7.96 0.54
CA ARG A 68 -16.55 -6.99 -0.42
C ARG A 68 -16.84 -5.55 -0.04
N GLU A 69 -18.04 -5.25 0.43
CA GLU A 69 -18.43 -3.89 0.81
C GLU A 69 -17.60 -3.36 1.99
N ILE A 70 -17.33 -4.23 2.97
CA ILE A 70 -16.55 -3.88 4.16
C ILE A 70 -15.07 -3.71 3.83
N TRP A 71 -14.49 -4.63 3.06
CA TRP A 71 -13.03 -4.73 2.93
C TRP A 71 -12.45 -4.19 1.63
N ARG A 72 -13.24 -4.04 0.55
CA ARG A 72 -12.68 -3.43 -0.65
C ARG A 72 -12.46 -1.94 -0.43
N PRO A 73 -11.26 -1.42 -0.71
CA PRO A 73 -11.04 0.01 -0.69
C PRO A 73 -11.95 0.69 -1.73
N LYS A 74 -12.75 1.68 -1.28
CA LYS A 74 -13.59 2.51 -2.17
C LYS A 74 -12.75 3.42 -3.08
N THR A 75 -11.48 3.63 -2.71
CA THR A 75 -10.49 4.34 -3.49
C THR A 75 -9.93 3.47 -4.61
N LYS A 76 -9.99 3.98 -5.85
CA LYS A 76 -9.41 3.31 -7.02
C LYS A 76 -7.90 3.11 -6.83
N LEU A 77 -7.38 1.99 -7.33
CA LEU A 77 -5.94 1.73 -7.41
C LEU A 77 -5.21 2.95 -8.02
N PRO A 78 -3.99 3.29 -7.55
CA PRO A 78 -3.24 4.40 -8.11
C PRO A 78 -3.09 4.27 -9.63
N LYS A 79 -3.33 5.36 -10.38
CA LYS A 79 -3.31 5.36 -11.86
C LYS A 79 -2.01 4.80 -12.44
N TRP A 80 -0.88 5.04 -11.76
CA TRP A 80 0.43 4.52 -12.17
C TRP A 80 0.50 3.00 -12.09
N PHE A 81 -0.10 2.38 -11.07
CA PHE A 81 -0.16 0.93 -10.93
C PHE A 81 -1.01 0.28 -12.03
N LEU A 82 -2.17 0.88 -12.34
CA LEU A 82 -3.00 0.44 -13.46
C LEU A 82 -2.26 0.53 -14.80
N LYS A 83 -1.45 1.58 -15.00
CA LYS A 83 -0.62 1.75 -16.19
C LYS A 83 0.45 0.66 -16.32
N ILE A 84 1.10 0.28 -15.22
CA ILE A 84 2.09 -0.81 -15.20
C ILE A 84 1.40 -2.16 -15.49
N LYS A 85 0.30 -2.44 -14.79
CA LYS A 85 -0.49 -3.68 -15.00
C LYS A 85 -0.92 -3.82 -16.47
N ASN A 86 -1.46 -2.77 -17.06
CA ASN A 86 -1.90 -2.79 -18.45
C ASN A 86 -0.73 -2.97 -19.43
N LYS A 87 0.45 -2.42 -19.13
CA LYS A 87 1.65 -2.61 -19.96
C LYS A 87 2.16 -4.05 -19.89
N LEU A 88 2.12 -4.67 -18.71
CA LEU A 88 2.53 -6.08 -18.54
C LEU A 88 1.55 -7.05 -19.21
N LEU A 89 0.24 -6.82 -19.07
CA LEU A 89 -0.81 -7.68 -19.64
C LEU A 89 -0.98 -7.52 -21.16
N LYS A 90 -0.58 -6.39 -21.76
CA LYS A 90 -0.66 -6.17 -23.21
C LYS A 90 0.50 -6.83 -23.98
N ASN A 91 1.54 -7.27 -23.25
CA ASN A 91 2.72 -7.95 -23.81
C ASN A 91 2.69 -9.47 -23.58
N GLN A 92 1.57 -10.02 -23.09
CA GLN A 92 1.25 -11.45 -23.08
C GLN A 92 0.13 -11.70 -24.10
#